data_AF-A0A534R383-F1
#
_entry.id   AF-A0A534R383-F1
#
_cell.length_a   1.000
_cell.length_b   1.000
_cell.length_c   1.000
_cell.angle_alpha   90.00
_cell.angle_beta   90.00
_cell.angle_gamma   90.00
#
_symmetry.space_group_name_H-M   'P 1'
#
loop_
_entity.id
_entity.type
_entity.pdbx_description
1 polymer ?
#
loop_
_entity_poly.entity_id
_entity_poly.type
_entity_poly.pdbx_seq_one_letter_code
_entity_poly.pdbx_strand_id
1 'polypeptide(L)' 'MIAKDGAREELTRWREGLVALSHRIHANPEVAFEEEQSARWTAEALSEAGFAVESG' A
#
# COMPACT_ATOMS: atom_id res chain seq x y z
N MET A 1 -3.27 -21.56 13.79
CA MET A 1 -3.05 -20.10 13.74
C MET A 1 -4.36 -19.40 14.03
N ILE A 2 -4.43 -18.56 15.06
CA ILE A 2 -5.60 -17.69 15.28
C ILE A 2 -5.53 -16.60 14.21
N ALA A 3 -6.65 -16.25 13.56
CA ALA A 3 -6.66 -15.31 12.43
C ALA A 3 -5.94 -13.98 12.71
N LYS A 4 -6.00 -13.49 13.96
CA LYS A 4 -5.30 -12.28 14.41
C LYS A 4 -3.78 -12.40 14.37
N ASP A 5 -3.23 -13.58 14.64
CA ASP A 5 -1.78 -13.81 14.64
C ASP A 5 -1.25 -13.81 13.22
N GLY A 6 -1.93 -14.49 12.29
CA GLY A 6 -1.58 -14.46 10.87
C GLY A 6 -1.64 -13.05 10.27
N ALA A 7 -2.66 -12.26 10.62
CA ALA A 7 -2.75 -10.87 10.17
C ALA A 7 -1.59 -10.00 10.72
N ARG A 8 -1.16 -10.24 11.97
CA ARG A 8 -0.03 -9.53 12.57
C ARG A 8 1.29 -9.88 11.89
N GLU A 9 1.49 -11.15 11.55
CA GLU A 9 2.69 -11.62 10.83
C GLU A 9 2.80 -10.95 9.47
N GLU A 10 1.73 -10.93 8.67
CA GLU A 10 1.74 -10.26 7.37
C GLU A 10 1.95 -8.75 7.50
N LEU A 11 1.27 -8.08 8.44
CA LEU A 11 1.51 -6.64 8.68
C LEU A 11 2.97 -6.35 9.07
N THR A 12 3.58 -7.24 9.85
CA THR A 12 4.98 -7.08 10.27
C THR A 12 5.92 -7.25 9.09
N ARG A 13 5.66 -8.23 8.20
CA ARG A 13 6.43 -8.43 6.96
C ARG A 13 6.38 -7.19 6.06
N TRP A 14 5.23 -6.55 5.92
CA TRP A 14 5.04 -5.41 5.00
C TRP A 14 5.35 -4.03 5.62
N ARG A 15 5.63 -3.98 6.93
CA ARG A 15 5.75 -2.72 7.70
C ARG A 15 6.67 -1.69 7.06
N GLU A 16 7.90 -2.08 6.73
CA GLU A 16 8.90 -1.14 6.20
C GLU A 16 8.48 -0.58 4.84
N GLY A 17 7.94 -1.43 3.95
CA GLY A 17 7.41 -1.02 2.66
C GLY A 17 6.22 -0.07 2.79
N LEU A 18 5.28 -0.35 3.70
CA LEU A 18 4.13 0.52 3.94
C LEU A 18 4.53 1.89 4.50
N VAL A 19 5.53 1.94 5.40
CA VAL A 19 6.06 3.21 5.92
C VAL A 19 6.77 3.99 4.80
N ALA A 20 7.56 3.32 3.95
CA ALA A 20 8.20 3.95 2.81
C ALA A 20 7.18 4.50 1.80
N LEU A 21 6.12 3.74 1.49
CA LEU A 21 5.01 4.18 0.65
C LEU A 21 4.32 5.43 1.22
N SER A 22 4.03 5.42 2.53
CA SER A 22 3.44 6.56 3.23
C SER A 22 4.31 7.82 3.10
N HIS A 23 5.61 7.72 3.36
CA HIS A 23 6.53 8.83 3.18
C HIS A 23 6.61 9.31 1.72
N ARG A 24 6.56 8.38 0.76
CA ARG A 24 6.57 8.72 -0.67
C ARG A 24 5.33 9.52 -1.07
N ILE A 25 4.13 9.07 -0.68
CA ILE A 25 2.88 9.80 -0.94
C ILE A 25 2.92 11.16 -0.25
N HIS A 26 3.35 11.22 1.02
CA HIS A 26 3.44 12.47 1.77
C HIS A 26 4.41 13.48 1.14
N ALA A 27 5.52 13.01 0.59
CA ALA A 27 6.51 13.86 -0.09
C ALA A 27 6.06 14.34 -1.48
N ASN A 28 5.00 13.74 -2.04
CA ASN A 28 4.49 14.05 -3.37
C ASN A 28 2.97 14.29 -3.30
N PRO A 29 2.53 15.40 -2.66
CA PRO A 29 1.10 15.69 -2.55
C PRO A 29 0.49 15.98 -3.92
N GLU A 30 -0.70 15.44 -4.15
CA GLU A 30 -1.48 15.62 -5.37
C GLU A 30 -2.80 16.33 -5.05
N VAL A 31 -3.39 16.95 -6.07
CA VAL A 31 -4.69 17.63 -5.94
C VAL A 31 -5.78 16.56 -5.79
N ALA A 32 -6.82 16.86 -5.01
CA ALA A 32 -7.96 15.97 -4.88
C ALA A 32 -8.56 15.66 -6.27
N PHE A 33 -8.80 14.37 -6.55
CA PHE A 33 -9.26 13.84 -7.85
C PHE A 33 -8.22 13.86 -8.99
N GLU A 34 -6.95 14.16 -8.70
CA GLU A 34 -5.83 14.13 -9.66
C GLU A 34 -4.63 13.34 -9.08
N GLU A 35 -4.89 12.35 -8.23
CA GLU A 35 -3.89 11.60 -7.43
C GLU A 35 -3.28 10.39 -8.18
N GLU A 36 -2.93 10.61 -9.45
CA GLU A 36 -2.44 9.59 -10.39
C GLU A 36 -1.27 8.78 -9.84
N GLN A 37 -0.30 9.44 -9.19
CA GLN A 37 0.88 8.74 -8.66
C GLN A 37 0.55 7.98 -7.39
N SER A 38 -0.19 8.59 -6.47
CA SER A 38 -0.56 8.00 -5.19
C SER A 38 -1.46 6.78 -5.39
N ALA A 39 -2.42 6.86 -6.31
CA ALA A 39 -3.27 5.75 -6.72
C ALA A 39 -2.44 4.61 -7.31
N ARG A 40 -1.54 4.92 -8.25
CA ARG A 40 -0.66 3.92 -8.88
C ARG A 40 0.27 3.23 -7.89
N TRP A 41 0.95 3.95 -7.01
CA TRP A 41 1.86 3.35 -6.03
C TRP A 41 1.11 2.46 -5.02
N THR A 42 -0.11 2.83 -4.67
CA THR A 42 -0.97 2.01 -3.81
C THR A 42 -1.38 0.73 -4.52
N ALA A 43 -1.79 0.82 -5.79
CA ALA A 43 -2.14 -0.34 -6.61
C ALA A 43 -0.94 -1.29 -6.78
N GLU A 44 0.25 -0.75 -7.10
CA GLU A 44 1.51 -1.51 -7.20
C GLU A 44 1.80 -2.27 -5.89
N ALA A 45 1.75 -1.60 -4.73
CA ALA A 45 2.02 -2.22 -3.43
C ALA A 45 1.01 -3.35 -3.09
N LEU A 46 -0.27 -3.18 -3.44
CA LEU A 46 -1.29 -4.21 -3.25
C LEU A 46 -1.09 -5.40 -4.19
N SER A 47 -0.77 -5.14 -5.47
CA SER A 47 -0.45 -6.21 -6.43
C SER A 47 0.79 -7.01 -6.03
N GLU A 48 1.84 -6.34 -5.55
CA GLU A 48 3.04 -7.01 -5.01
C GLU A 48 2.73 -7.88 -3.79
N ALA A 49 1.75 -7.47 -2.97
CA ALA A 49 1.25 -8.26 -1.85
C ALA A 49 0.34 -9.43 -2.26
N GLY A 50 0.10 -9.63 -3.55
CA GLY A 50 -0.66 -10.75 -4.10
C GLY A 50 -2.17 -10.51 -4.18
N PHE A 51 -2.63 -9.27 -3.99
CA PHE A 51 -4.04 -8.93 -4.18
C PHE A 51 -4.35 -8.80 -5.68
N ALA A 52 -5.56 -9.23 -6.07
CA ALA A 52 -6.13 -8.89 -7.36
C ALA A 52 -6.59 -7.43 -7.31
N VAL A 53 -5.93 -6.57 -8.07
CA VAL A 53 -6.19 -5.12 -8.09
C VAL A 53 -6.82 -4.74 -9.43
N GLU A 54 -7.88 -3.95 -9.37
CA GLU A 54 -8.44 -3.26 -10.53
C GLU A 54 -8.08 -1.77 -10.40
N SER A 55 -7.41 -1.23 -11.41
CA SER A 55 -7.08 0.19 -11.51
C SER A 55 -7.94 0.84 -12.61
N GLY A 56 -8.36 2.08 -12.37
CA GLY A 56 -9.15 2.90 -13.29
C GLY A 56 -8.32 3.60 -14.35
#